data_AF-A0A381Q8Y9-F1
#
_entry.id   AF-A0A381Q8Y9-F1
#
_cell.length_a   1.000
_cell.length_b   1.000
_cell.length_c   1.000
_cell.angle_alpha   90.00
_cell.angle_beta   90.00
_cell.angle_gamma   90.00
#
_symmetry.space_group_name_H-M   'P 1'
#
loop_
_entity.id
_entity.type
_entity.pdbx_description
1 polymer ?
#
loop_
_entity_poly.entity_id
_entity_poly.type
_entity_poly.pdbx_seq_one_letter_code
_entity_poly.pdbx_strand_id
1 'polypeptide(L)' 'MNASHDIKDIPSHRVVNRVGLLSGKNHFFGNNLMKQLLESEGIEVKNDKIVNFKNVFWDPSFELK' A
#
# COMPACT_ATOMS: atom_id res chain seq x y z
N MET A 1 8.35 18.33 -3.52
CA MET A 1 8.35 16.92 -3.97
C MET A 1 9.10 16.13 -2.93
N ASN A 2 8.48 15.12 -2.33
CA ASN A 2 9.04 14.41 -1.18
C ASN A 2 9.95 13.29 -1.70
N ALA A 3 11.14 13.13 -1.13
CA ALA A 3 12.23 12.24 -1.58
C ALA A 3 11.94 10.73 -1.44
N SER A 4 10.68 10.31 -1.39
CA SER A 4 10.29 8.91 -1.20
C SER A 4 10.49 8.03 -2.44
N HIS A 5 10.75 8.62 -3.61
CA HIS A 5 11.07 7.88 -4.83
C HIS A 5 12.52 7.38 -4.88
N ASP A 6 13.45 8.07 -4.21
CA ASP A 6 14.89 7.77 -4.27
C ASP A 6 15.32 6.72 -3.24
N ILE A 7 14.50 6.49 -2.20
CA ILE A 7 14.80 5.55 -1.12
C ILE A 7 14.03 4.26 -1.35
N LYS A 8 14.70 3.27 -1.99
CA LYS A 8 14.11 1.95 -2.28
C LYS A 8 13.72 1.14 -1.03
N ASP A 9 14.27 1.47 0.13
CA ASP A 9 13.99 0.75 1.39
C ASP A 9 12.64 1.11 2.04
N ILE A 10 11.96 2.17 1.57
CA ILE A 10 10.67 2.56 2.16
C ILE A 10 9.55 1.75 1.49
N PRO A 11 8.73 1.00 2.27
CA PRO A 11 7.61 0.22 1.74
C PRO A 11 6.41 1.12 1.38
N SER A 12 6.60 2.01 0.41
CA SER A 12 5.61 3.00 -0.03
C SER A 12 4.35 2.35 -0.61
N HIS A 13 4.44 1.10 -1.09
CA HIS A 13 3.30 0.31 -1.58
C HIS A 13 2.25 0.00 -0.51
N ARG A 14 2.60 0.09 0.78
CA ARG A 14 1.65 -0.07 1.91
C ARG A 14 0.77 1.16 2.13
N VAL A 15 1.13 2.30 1.54
CA VAL A 15 0.37 3.54 1.70
C VAL A 15 -0.75 3.59 0.67
N VAL A 16 -1.99 3.49 1.14
CA VAL A 16 -3.21 3.53 0.33
C VAL A 16 -4.15 4.64 0.80
N ASN A 17 -5.20 4.93 0.04
CA ASN A 17 -6.18 5.92 0.47
C ASN A 17 -7.06 5.42 1.63
N ARG A 18 -7.88 6.30 2.22
CA ARG A 18 -8.79 5.99 3.34
C ARG A 18 -9.73 4.80 3.10
N VAL A 19 -10.04 4.49 1.84
CA VAL A 19 -10.98 3.44 1.44
C VAL A 19 -10.24 2.15 1.00
N GLY A 20 -8.91 2.13 1.08
CA GLY A 20 -8.08 1.00 0.63
C GLY A 20 -7.92 0.90 -0.88
N LEU A 21 -8.15 1.99 -1.63
CA LEU A 21 -7.94 2.05 -3.08
C LEU A 21 -6.48 2.37 -3.41
N LEU A 22 -5.93 1.68 -4.40
CA LEU A 22 -4.58 1.83 -4.93
C LEU A 22 -4.44 3.09 -5.80
N SER A 23 -4.81 4.25 -5.26
CA SER A 23 -4.71 5.54 -5.96
C SER A 23 -3.26 5.99 -6.25
N GLY A 24 -2.29 5.48 -5.48
CA GLY A 24 -0.86 5.75 -5.67
C GLY A 24 -0.19 4.92 -6.76
N LYS A 25 -0.89 3.99 -7.41
CA LYS A 25 -0.27 3.03 -8.37
C LYS A 25 0.47 3.69 -9.54
N ASN A 26 0.06 4.89 -9.96
CA ASN A 26 0.68 5.65 -11.05
C ASN A 26 2.09 6.16 -10.71
N HIS A 27 2.44 6.19 -9.43
CA HIS A 27 3.77 6.55 -8.93
C HIS A 27 4.73 5.36 -8.93
N PHE A 28 4.27 4.15 -9.23
CA PHE A 28 5.13 2.97 -9.31
C PHE A 28 5.53 2.71 -10.77
N PHE A 29 6.69 2.09 -10.97
CA PHE A 29 7.14 1.61 -12.29
C PHE A 29 6.23 0.46 -12.77
N GLY A 30 5.05 0.81 -13.30
CA GLY A 30 4.04 -0.09 -13.81
C GLY A 30 2.74 -0.11 -13.01
N ASN A 31 1.61 -0.22 -13.71
CA ASN A 31 0.26 -0.18 -13.12
C ASN A 31 -0.03 -1.30 -12.12
N ASN A 32 0.73 -2.40 -12.17
CA ASN A 32 0.51 -3.59 -11.34
C ASN A 32 1.56 -3.79 -10.23
N LEU A 33 2.65 -3.02 -10.21
CA LEU A 33 3.76 -3.28 -9.27
C LEU A 33 3.28 -3.15 -7.81
N MET A 34 2.54 -2.09 -7.49
CA MET A 34 1.96 -1.89 -6.16
C MET A 34 1.05 -3.04 -5.75
N LYS A 35 0.24 -3.56 -6.69
CA LYS A 35 -0.63 -4.71 -6.47
C LYS A 35 0.17 -5.98 -6.19
N GLN A 36 1.19 -6.27 -7.01
CA GLN A 36 2.04 -7.45 -6.85
C GLN A 36 2.79 -7.44 -5.52
N LEU A 37 3.27 -6.27 -5.07
CA LEU A 37 3.94 -6.13 -3.78
C LEU A 37 2.98 -6.43 -2.63
N LEU A 38 1.77 -5.87 -2.65
CA LEU A 38 0.73 -6.16 -1.66
C LEU A 38 0.33 -7.65 -1.67
N GLU A 39 0.14 -8.24 -2.85
CA GLU A 39 -0.17 -9.68 -2.98
C GLU A 39 0.99 -10.56 -2.48
N SER A 40 2.24 -10.14 -2.67
CA SER A 40 3.41 -10.86 -2.15
C SER A 40 3.51 -10.83 -0.60
N GLU A 41 2.91 -9.81 0.03
CA GLU A 41 2.74 -9.72 1.49
C GLU A 41 1.49 -10.47 1.99
N GLY A 42 0.72 -11.11 1.09
CA GLY A 42 -0.52 -11.81 1.43
C GLY A 42 -1.76 -10.92 1.49
N ILE A 43 -1.69 -9.69 0.98
CA ILE A 43 -2.81 -8.75 0.96
C ILE A 43 -3.60 -8.93 -0.35
N GLU A 44 -4.86 -9.34 -0.24
CA GLU A 44 -5.74 -9.54 -1.39
C GLU A 44 -6.26 -8.21 -1.95
N VAL A 45 -6.04 -7.98 -3.25
CA VAL A 45 -6.47 -6.78 -3.97
C VAL A 45 -7.38 -7.14 -5.14
N LYS A 46 -8.61 -6.61 -5.12
CA LYS A 46 -9.62 -6.81 -6.18
C LYS A 46 -10.11 -5.46 -6.70
N ASN A 47 -10.11 -5.28 -8.03
CA ASN A 47 -10.51 -4.02 -8.69
C ASN A 47 -9.81 -2.78 -8.11
N ASP A 48 -8.49 -2.83 -7.98
CA ASP A 48 -7.66 -1.76 -7.38
C ASP A 48 -8.01 -1.41 -5.93
N LYS A 49 -8.71 -2.30 -5.20
CA LYS A 49 -9.10 -2.10 -3.80
C LYS A 49 -8.69 -3.29 -2.95
N ILE A 50 -8.16 -3.03 -1.76
CA ILE A 50 -7.85 -4.05 -0.76
C ILE A 50 -9.17 -4.63 -0.22
N VAL A 51 -9.33 -5.95 -0.29
CA VAL A 51 -10.56 -6.65 0.14
C VAL A 51 -10.72 -6.59 1.66
N ASN A 52 -9.66 -6.93 2.41
CA ASN A 52 -9.67 -7.01 3.86
C ASN A 52 -8.99 -5.80 4.53
N PHE A 53 -9.25 -4.59 4.03
CA PHE A 53 -8.52 -3.37 4.45
C PHE A 53 -8.53 -3.15 5.98
N LYS A 54 -9.66 -3.42 6.64
CA LYS A 54 -9.79 -3.26 8.10
C LYS A 54 -8.86 -4.18 8.90
N ASN A 55 -8.56 -5.37 8.38
CA ASN A 55 -7.72 -6.35 9.08
C ASN A 55 -6.22 -6.03 8.93
N VAL A 56 -5.86 -5.30 7.88
CA VAL A 56 -4.48 -4.86 7.60
C VAL A 56 -4.25 -3.39 7.93
N PHE A 57 -5.26 -2.73 8.51
CA PHE A 57 -5.17 -1.33 8.88
C PHE A 57 -4.26 -1.18 10.09
N TRP A 58 -3.16 -0.45 9.89
CA TRP A 58 -2.22 -0.14 10.94
C TRP A 58 -2.72 1.04 11.77
N ASP A 59 -2.91 0.83 13.07
CA ASP A 59 -3.26 1.89 14.01
C ASP A 59 -2.14 2.09 15.05
N PRO A 60 -1.40 3.22 14.97
CA PRO A 60 -0.30 3.49 15.89
C PRO A 60 -0.75 3.52 17.34
N SER A 61 -1.99 3.90 17.63
CA SER A 61 -2.51 4.03 19.00
C SER A 61 -2.65 2.68 19.71
N PHE A 62 -2.87 1.61 18.93
CA PHE A 62 -2.94 0.25 19.46
C PHE A 62 -1.60 -0.48 19.39
N GLU A 63 -0.79 -0.20 18.36
CA GLU A 63 0.45 -0.94 18.08
C GLU A 63 1.71 -0.35 18.73
N LEU A 64 1.77 0.97 18.94
CA LEU A 64 2.88 1.67 19.59
C LEU A 64 2.50 1.98 21.03
N LYS A 65 2.60 0.97 21.90
CA LYS A 65 2.40 1.11 23.34
C LYS A 65 3.67 1.50 24.07
#